data_AF-C3JCG7-F1
#
_entry.id   AF-C3JCG7-F1
#
_cell.length_a   1.000
_cell.length_b   1.000
_cell.length_c   1.000
_cell.angle_alpha   90.00
_cell.angle_beta   90.00
_cell.angle_gamma   90.00
#
_symmetry.space_group_name_H-M   'P 1'
#
loop_
_entity.id
_entity.type
_entity.pdbx_description
1 polymer ?
#
loop_
_entity_poly.entity_id
_entity_poly.type
_entity_poly.pdbx_seq_one_letter_code
_entity_poly.pdbx_strand_id
1 'polypeptide(L)'
;MEEIIATQALDADMKVFSHLVYEYEKGVRNLVLYTISEEYTPLALGKLSHREIEYFVQPVPNKSCVNIFFGRSECLKTLKKFLRERPLNSLSPEEDFILGALLGYDLCRQCERYCKRVEHAESVRKASEQPMLIYTNI
;
A
#
# COMPACT_ATOMS: atom_id res chain seq x y z
N MET A 1 -19.12 13.22 23.44
CA MET A 1 -18.73 11.80 23.59
C MET A 1 -18.06 11.30 22.32
N GLU A 2 -18.66 11.51 21.14
CA GLU A 2 -18.02 11.27 19.83
C GLU A 2 -16.68 11.99 19.67
N GLU A 3 -16.59 13.27 20.06
CA GLU A 3 -15.35 14.06 19.97
C GLU A 3 -14.21 13.53 20.86
N ILE A 4 -14.53 12.95 22.02
CA ILE A 4 -13.56 12.32 22.93
C ILE A 4 -13.03 11.02 22.34
N ILE A 5 -13.92 10.23 21.73
CA ILE A 5 -13.57 8.97 21.06
C ILE A 5 -12.70 9.23 19.82
N ALA A 6 -13.06 10.24 19.01
CA ALA A 6 -12.27 10.67 17.86
C ALA A 6 -10.87 11.15 18.27
N THR A 7 -10.76 11.93 19.35
CA THR A 7 -9.48 12.40 19.90
C THR A 7 -8.61 11.25 20.39
N GLN A 8 -9.19 10.24 21.05
CA GLN A 8 -8.45 9.04 21.50
C GLN A 8 -7.98 8.17 20.34
N ALA A 9 -8.80 7.99 19.31
CA ALA A 9 -8.44 7.25 18.10
C ALA A 9 -7.29 7.94 17.36
N LEU A 10 -7.35 9.27 17.22
CA LEU A 10 -6.27 10.08 16.65
C LEU A 10 -4.98 9.94 17.45
N ASP A 11 -5.04 9.99 18.79
CA ASP A 11 -3.85 9.84 19.63
C ASP A 11 -3.20 8.46 19.46
N ALA A 12 -4.00 7.40 19.36
CA ALA A 12 -3.51 6.06 19.06
C ALA A 12 -2.85 5.97 17.67
N ASP A 13 -3.52 6.48 16.63
CA ASP A 13 -3.01 6.51 15.26
C ASP A 13 -1.69 7.29 15.17
N MET A 14 -1.62 8.46 15.79
CA MET A 14 -0.41 9.27 15.79
C MET A 14 0.74 8.66 16.60
N LYS A 15 0.44 7.88 17.65
CA LYS A 15 1.45 7.09 18.38
C LYS A 15 2.03 6.00 17.49
N VAL A 16 1.18 5.25 16.79
CA VAL A 16 1.62 4.23 15.82
C VAL A 16 2.46 4.87 14.71
N PHE A 17 1.98 5.97 14.13
CA PHE A 17 2.73 6.71 13.09
C PHE A 17 4.09 7.18 13.60
N SER A 18 4.16 7.72 14.82
CA SER A 18 5.43 8.17 15.41
C SER A 18 6.39 7.01 15.65
N HIS A 19 5.89 5.84 16.02
CA HIS A 19 6.69 4.63 16.15
C HIS A 19 7.26 4.18 14.80
N LEU A 20 6.46 4.23 13.72
CA LEU A 20 6.93 3.91 12.37
C LEU A 20 8.00 4.88 11.86
N VAL A 21 7.86 6.18 12.18
CA VAL A 21 8.91 7.18 11.89
C VAL A 21 10.20 6.83 12.61
N TYR A 22 10.12 6.45 13.89
CA TYR A 22 11.29 6.02 14.65
C TYR A 22 11.94 4.75 14.09
N GLU A 23 11.15 3.74 13.69
CA GLU A 23 11.68 2.53 13.03
C GLU A 23 12.46 2.88 11.74
N TYR A 24 11.93 3.80 10.94
CA TYR A 24 12.60 4.30 9.74
C TYR A 24 13.91 5.02 10.09
N GLU A 25 13.90 5.95 11.05
CA GLU A 25 15.10 6.69 11.48
C GLU A 25 16.19 5.77 12.03
N LYS A 26 15.81 4.65 12.65
CA LYS A 26 16.75 3.61 13.13
C LYS A 26 17.21 2.64 12.04
N GLY A 27 16.69 2.76 10.83
CA GLY A 27 17.05 1.88 9.70
C GLY A 27 16.46 0.48 9.80
N VAL A 28 15.39 0.28 10.59
CA VAL A 28 14.68 -1.00 10.69
C VAL A 28 13.97 -1.31 9.37
N ARG A 29 13.44 -0.28 8.70
CA ARG A 29 12.76 -0.40 7.41
C ARG A 29 13.23 0.69 6.45
N ASN A 30 13.33 0.34 5.16
CA ASN A 30 13.69 1.28 4.11
C ASN A 30 12.49 2.07 3.57
N LEU A 31 11.28 1.52 3.74
CA LEU A 31 10.02 2.11 3.29
C LEU A 31 8.91 1.73 4.27
N VAL A 32 8.02 2.68 4.52
CA VAL A 32 6.83 2.49 5.35
C VAL A 32 5.59 2.90 4.54
N LEU A 33 4.50 2.16 4.74
CA LEU A 33 3.15 2.53 4.34
C LEU A 33 2.30 2.70 5.61
N TYR A 34 1.65 3.84 5.76
CA TYR A 34 0.66 4.08 6.79
C TYR A 34 -0.61 4.67 6.18
N THR A 35 -1.78 4.20 6.60
CA THR A 35 -3.07 4.71 6.14
C THR A 35 -3.72 5.50 7.27
N ILE A 36 -4.07 6.75 7.02
CA ILE A 36 -4.68 7.65 8.01
C ILE A 36 -5.91 8.33 7.41
N SER A 37 -6.85 8.76 8.26
CA SER A 37 -7.95 9.64 7.85
C SER A 37 -7.43 10.90 7.16
N GLU A 38 -8.12 11.34 6.12
CA GLU A 38 -7.76 12.54 5.37
C GLU A 38 -7.66 13.78 6.28
N GLU A 39 -8.58 13.91 7.24
CA GLU A 39 -8.61 14.97 8.25
C GLU A 39 -7.29 15.12 9.03
N TYR A 40 -6.63 14.00 9.32
CA TYR A 40 -5.42 13.95 10.15
C TYR A 40 -4.13 13.88 9.35
N THR A 41 -4.23 13.81 8.02
CA THR A 41 -3.07 13.77 7.12
C THR A 41 -2.11 14.95 7.34
N PRO A 42 -2.56 16.21 7.53
CA PRO A 42 -1.64 17.34 7.77
C PRO A 42 -0.74 17.15 8.99
N LEU A 43 -1.22 16.50 10.06
CA LEU A 43 -0.44 16.22 11.27
C LEU A 43 0.68 15.21 10.99
N ALA A 44 0.36 14.15 10.26
CA ALA A 44 1.34 13.14 9.85
C ALA A 44 2.40 13.72 8.91
N LEU A 45 1.99 14.50 7.91
CA LEU A 45 2.93 15.14 6.98
C LEU A 45 3.80 16.18 7.67
N GLY A 46 3.27 16.96 8.61
CA GLY A 46 4.06 17.90 9.42
C GLY A 46 5.18 17.23 10.19
N LYS A 47 4.95 16.03 10.76
CA LYS A 47 5.98 15.24 11.44
C LYS A 47 7.10 14.79 10.50
N LEU A 48 6.77 14.37 9.28
CA LEU A 48 7.73 13.95 8.26
C LEU A 48 8.55 15.13 7.75
N SER A 49 7.89 16.24 7.42
CA SER A 49 8.54 17.45 6.91
C SER A 49 9.51 18.06 7.92
N HIS A 50 9.17 18.08 9.22
CA HIS A 50 10.08 18.54 10.28
C HIS A 50 11.36 17.68 10.39
N ARG A 51 11.33 16.43 9.94
CA ARG A 51 12.47 15.51 9.96
C ARG A 51 13.15 15.39 8.60
N GLU A 52 12.71 16.18 7.62
CA GLU A 52 13.20 16.12 6.24
C GLU A 52 13.05 14.71 5.63
N ILE A 53 12.02 13.96 6.05
CA ILE A 53 11.75 12.63 5.54
C ILE A 53 10.93 12.77 4.26
N GLU A 54 11.46 12.27 3.16
CA GLU A 54 10.74 12.21 1.89
C GLU A 54 9.51 11.31 1.98
N TYR A 55 8.43 11.71 1.29
CA TYR A 55 7.19 10.97 1.27
C TYR A 55 6.46 11.03 -0.07
N PHE A 56 5.48 10.14 -0.23
CA PHE A 56 4.55 10.04 -1.33
C PHE A 56 3.16 9.76 -0.76
N VAL A 57 2.17 10.53 -1.20
CA VAL A 57 0.80 10.45 -0.70
C VAL A 57 -0.11 9.95 -1.82
N GLN A 58 -1.01 9.03 -1.48
CA GLN A 58 -1.98 8.48 -2.41
C GLN A 58 -3.36 8.35 -1.74
N PRO A 59 -4.41 9.03 -2.25
CA PRO A 59 -5.78 8.84 -1.77
C PRO A 59 -6.25 7.40 -1.96
N VAL A 60 -7.06 6.90 -1.02
CA VAL A 60 -7.69 5.58 -1.15
C VAL A 60 -9.03 5.75 -1.87
N PRO A 61 -9.27 5.06 -3.01
CA PRO A 61 -10.54 5.20 -3.73
C PRO A 61 -11.74 4.87 -2.85
N ASN A 62 -12.78 5.69 -2.93
CA ASN A 62 -14.05 5.53 -2.22
C ASN A 62 -13.94 5.49 -0.69
N LYS A 63 -12.87 6.05 -0.11
CA LYS A 63 -12.68 6.17 1.34
C LYS A 63 -12.11 7.54 1.71
N SER A 64 -12.49 8.08 2.85
CA SER A 64 -11.92 9.31 3.43
C SER A 64 -10.59 9.05 4.16
N CYS A 65 -9.71 8.28 3.52
CA CYS A 65 -8.38 7.97 4.04
C CYS A 65 -7.32 8.02 2.95
N VAL A 66 -6.09 8.18 3.39
CA VAL A 66 -4.94 8.47 2.55
C VAL A 66 -3.80 7.53 2.95
N ASN A 67 -3.17 6.94 1.94
CA ASN A 67 -1.92 6.20 2.10
C ASN A 67 -0.74 7.17 2.08
N ILE A 68 0.04 7.16 3.14
CA ILE A 68 1.30 7.89 3.26
C ILE A 68 2.43 6.86 3.16
N PHE A 69 3.20 6.97 2.09
CA PHE A 69 4.46 6.25 1.92
C PHE A 69 5.60 7.18 2.31
N PHE A 70 6.51 6.74 3.16
CA PHE A 70 7.73 7.48 3.47
C PHE A 70 8.91 6.52 3.60
N GLY A 71 10.10 6.98 3.26
CA GLY A 71 11.26 6.11 3.21
C GLY A 71 12.42 6.66 2.40
N ARG A 72 13.33 5.76 2.04
CA ARG A 72 14.49 6.05 1.20
C ARG A 72 14.05 6.54 -0.17
N SER A 73 14.77 7.52 -0.71
CA SER A 73 14.46 8.16 -2.00
C SER A 73 14.33 7.15 -3.14
N GLU A 74 15.16 6.10 -3.14
CA GLU A 74 15.22 5.04 -4.13
C GLU A 74 13.96 4.16 -4.09
N CYS A 75 13.47 3.85 -2.88
CA CYS A 75 12.23 3.12 -2.67
C CYS A 75 11.04 3.95 -3.17
N LEU A 76 10.98 5.23 -2.81
CA LEU A 76 9.91 6.14 -3.23
C LEU A 76 9.90 6.37 -4.75
N LYS A 77 11.08 6.52 -5.37
CA LYS A 77 11.23 6.62 -6.83
C LYS A 77 10.69 5.36 -7.52
N THR A 78 11.00 4.19 -6.99
CA THR A 78 10.50 2.90 -7.50
C THR A 78 8.98 2.81 -7.39
N LEU A 79 8.41 3.10 -6.22
CA LEU A 79 6.95 3.12 -6.02
C LEU A 79 6.22 4.03 -7.00
N LYS A 80 6.76 5.25 -7.20
CA LYS A 80 6.19 6.25 -8.10
C LYS A 80 6.11 5.78 -9.56
N LYS A 81 6.87 4.74 -9.97
CA LYS A 81 6.81 4.20 -11.34
C LYS A 81 5.51 3.43 -11.62
N PHE A 82 4.92 2.80 -10.61
CA PHE A 82 3.74 1.95 -10.82
C PHE A 82 2.49 2.37 -10.02
N LEU A 83 2.64 3.17 -8.95
CA LEU A 83 1.51 3.60 -8.10
C LEU A 83 0.91 4.97 -8.42
N ARG A 84 1.58 5.83 -9.21
CA ARG A 84 1.14 7.24 -9.37
C ARG A 84 -0.33 7.39 -9.82
N GLU A 85 -0.79 6.51 -10.69
CA GLU A 85 -2.12 6.62 -11.32
C GLU A 85 -3.02 5.42 -11.02
N ARG A 86 -2.53 4.47 -10.20
CA ARG A 86 -3.22 3.20 -9.95
C ARG A 86 -3.36 2.92 -8.46
N PRO A 87 -4.57 2.55 -8.00
CA PRO A 87 -4.77 2.15 -6.61
C PRO A 87 -4.02 0.86 -6.28
N LEU A 88 -3.71 0.66 -4.99
CA LEU A 88 -3.00 -0.54 -4.51
C LEU A 88 -3.67 -1.87 -4.87
N ASN A 89 -4.99 -1.87 -5.06
CA ASN A 89 -5.74 -3.09 -5.40
C ASN A 89 -5.63 -3.48 -6.88
N SER A 90 -5.02 -2.67 -7.74
CA SER A 90 -4.83 -2.96 -9.18
C SER A 90 -3.39 -3.31 -9.56
N LEU A 91 -2.55 -3.60 -8.57
CA LEU A 91 -1.18 -4.04 -8.79
C LEU A 91 -1.13 -5.43 -9.44
N SER A 92 -0.25 -5.58 -10.43
CA SER A 92 0.15 -6.90 -10.94
C SER A 92 0.83 -7.75 -9.85
N PRO A 93 0.94 -9.08 -10.03
CA PRO A 93 1.71 -9.92 -9.12
C PRO A 93 3.15 -9.42 -8.91
N GLU A 94 3.82 -8.96 -9.96
CA GLU A 94 5.19 -8.44 -9.93
C GLU A 94 5.29 -7.14 -9.12
N GLU A 95 4.36 -6.20 -9.35
CA GLU A 95 4.37 -4.91 -8.65
C GLU A 95 4.06 -5.06 -7.15
N ASP A 96 3.17 -5.99 -6.81
CA ASP A 96 2.87 -6.36 -5.43
C ASP A 96 4.04 -7.07 -4.74
N PHE A 97 4.78 -7.89 -5.50
CA PHE A 97 6.02 -8.49 -5.01
C PHE A 97 7.05 -7.41 -4.68
N ILE A 98 7.31 -6.48 -5.61
CA ILE A 98 8.23 -5.36 -5.43
C ILE A 98 7.81 -4.50 -4.24
N LEU A 99 6.53 -4.13 -4.15
CA LEU A 99 6.00 -3.34 -3.04
C LEU A 99 6.25 -4.03 -1.70
N GLY A 100 5.92 -5.32 -1.58
CA GLY A 100 6.12 -6.04 -0.32
C GLY A 100 7.59 -6.22 0.05
N ALA A 101 8.47 -6.44 -0.94
CA ALA A 101 9.91 -6.47 -0.70
C ALA A 101 10.44 -5.12 -0.20
N LEU A 102 10.00 -4.00 -0.80
CA LEU A 102 10.37 -2.65 -0.35
C LEU A 102 9.89 -2.36 1.08
N LEU A 103 8.70 -2.84 1.44
CA LEU A 103 8.13 -2.74 2.80
C LEU A 103 8.82 -3.66 3.83
N GLY A 104 9.75 -4.51 3.38
CA GLY A 104 10.53 -5.40 4.25
C GLY A 104 9.80 -6.69 4.63
N TYR A 105 8.84 -7.15 3.82
CA TYR A 105 8.26 -8.48 4.01
C TYR A 105 9.28 -9.59 3.70
N ASP A 106 9.10 -10.73 4.36
CA ASP A 106 9.92 -11.91 4.14
C ASP A 106 9.88 -12.34 2.66
N LEU A 107 11.06 -12.62 2.11
CA LEU A 107 11.22 -12.91 0.69
C LEU A 107 10.53 -14.20 0.30
N CYS A 108 10.65 -15.26 1.11
CA CYS A 108 10.02 -16.55 0.82
C CYS A 108 8.49 -16.44 0.83
N ARG A 109 7.92 -15.73 1.81
CA ARG A 109 6.47 -15.45 1.86
C ARG A 109 6.01 -14.63 0.65
N GLN A 110 6.81 -13.68 0.19
CA GLN A 110 6.51 -12.93 -1.03
C GLN A 110 6.56 -13.84 -2.27
N CYS A 111 7.50 -14.79 -2.36
CA CYS A 111 7.53 -15.78 -3.44
C CYS A 111 6.28 -16.66 -3.44
N GLU A 112 5.88 -17.18 -2.29
CA GLU A 112 4.65 -17.98 -2.15
C GLU A 112 3.40 -17.19 -2.59
N ARG A 113 3.28 -15.94 -2.13
CA ARG A 113 2.17 -15.05 -2.51
C ARG A 113 2.18 -14.76 -4.01
N TYR A 114 3.36 -14.53 -4.60
CA TYR A 114 3.51 -14.26 -6.02
C TYR A 114 3.02 -15.44 -6.86
N CYS A 115 3.52 -16.66 -6.61
CA CYS A 115 3.11 -17.86 -7.34
C CYS A 115 1.58 -18.05 -7.30
N LYS A 116 0.97 -17.93 -6.10
CA LYS A 116 -0.49 -18.03 -5.94
C LYS A 116 -1.25 -17.00 -6.79
N ARG A 117 -0.76 -15.76 -6.86
CA ARG A 117 -1.41 -14.70 -7.65
C ARG A 117 -1.26 -14.92 -9.15
N VAL A 118 -0.11 -15.43 -9.60
CA VAL A 118 0.12 -15.78 -11.01
C VAL A 118 -0.80 -16.92 -11.43
N GLU A 119 -0.84 -18.02 -10.67
CA GLU A 119 -1.73 -19.16 -10.92
C GLU A 119 -3.21 -18.73 -10.99
N HIS A 120 -3.64 -17.88 -10.06
CA HIS A 120 -4.99 -17.34 -10.07
C HIS A 120 -5.26 -16.52 -11.34
N ALA A 121 -4.35 -15.60 -11.70
CA ALA A 121 -4.49 -14.80 -12.91
C ALA A 121 -4.55 -15.65 -14.19
N GLU A 122 -3.76 -16.72 -14.28
CA GLU A 122 -3.81 -17.68 -15.38
C GLU A 122 -5.12 -18.46 -15.41
N SER A 123 -5.63 -18.88 -14.25
CA SER A 123 -6.93 -19.59 -14.16
C SER A 123 -8.10 -18.73 -14.64
N VAL A 124 -8.10 -17.44 -14.28
CA VAL A 124 -9.12 -16.48 -14.71
C VAL A 124 -9.05 -16.24 -16.22
N ARG A 125 -7.84 -16.11 -16.78
CA ARG A 125 -7.64 -15.96 -18.23
C ARG A 125 -8.19 -17.16 -19.00
N LYS A 126 -7.86 -18.38 -18.59
CA LYS A 126 -8.37 -19.62 -19.21
C LYS A 126 -9.89 -19.72 -19.15
N ALA A 127 -10.52 -19.29 -18.06
CA ALA A 127 -11.97 -19.27 -17.92
C ALA A 127 -12.64 -18.23 -18.84
N SER A 128 -12.00 -17.08 -19.07
CA SER A 128 -12.52 -16.05 -20.00
C SER A 128 -12.36 -16.40 -21.48
N GLU A 129 -11.49 -17.33 -21.83
CA GLU A 129 -11.21 -17.74 -23.22
C GLU A 129 -12.04 -18.95 -23.69
N GLN A 130 -12.85 -19.59 -22.84
CA GLN A 130 -13.76 -20.65 -23.27
C GLN A 130 -14.98 -20.06 -23.99
N PRO A 131 -15.15 -20.28 -25.32
CA PRO A 131 -16.36 -19.87 -26.01
C PRO A 131 -17.54 -20.68 -25.48
N MET A 132 -18.64 -20.01 -25.16
CA MET A 132 -19.93 -20.66 -24.93
C MET A 132 -20.23 -21.51 -26.18
N LEU A 133 -20.12 -22.83 -26.08
CA LEU A 133 -20.62 -23.76 -27.10
C LEU A 133 -22.14 -23.57 -27.16
N ILE A 134 -22.58 -22.59 -27.94
CA ILE A 134 -23.98 -22.46 -28.31
C ILE A 134 -24.31 -23.69 -29.15
N TYR A 135 -24.99 -24.64 -28.52
CA TYR A 135 -25.62 -25.77 -29.16
C TYR A 135 -26.52 -25.25 -30.30
N THR A 136 -26.00 -25.28 -31.52
CA THR A 136 -26.81 -25.12 -32.72
C THR A 136 -27.35 -26.51 -33.03
N ASN A 137 -28.53 -26.83 -32.49
CA ASN A 137 -29.30 -27.98 -32.95
C ASN A 137 -29.99 -27.56 -34.26
N ILE A 138 -29.44 -28.03 -35.39
CA ILE A 138 -30.18 -28.23 -36.64
C ILE A 138 -30.77 -29.63 -36.60
#